data_AF-A0A380E4L6-F1
#
_entry.id   AF-A0A380E4L6-F1
#
_cell.length_a   1.000
_cell.length_b   1.000
_cell.length_c   1.000
_cell.angle_alpha   90.00
_cell.angle_beta   90.00
_cell.angle_gamma   90.00
#
_symmetry.space_group_name_H-M   'P 1'
#
loop_
_entity.id
_entity.type
_entity.pdbx_description
1 polymer ?
#
loop_
_entity_poly.entity_id
_entity_poly.type
_entity_poly.pdbx_seq_one_letter_code
_entity_poly.pdbx_strand_id
1 'polypeptide(L)' 'MKPNHELYELDNVTITAHITGNDYEAKYDLLDIFKNNLVNFLNKNGLIENEVDAKKGY' A
#
# COMPACT_ATOMS: atom_id res chain seq x y z
N MET A 1 6.43 25.48 0.06
CA MET A 1 5.42 25.39 -1.02
C MET A 1 4.18 24.76 -0.41
N LYS A 2 3.02 25.42 -0.44
CA LYS A 2 1.77 24.72 -0.11
C LYS A 2 1.47 23.75 -1.26
N PRO A 3 1.01 22.53 -0.99
CA PRO A 3 0.55 21.64 -2.05
C PRO A 3 -0.61 22.32 -2.81
N ASN A 4 -0.43 22.56 -4.11
CA ASN A 4 -1.47 23.15 -4.97
C ASN A 4 -2.53 22.10 -5.32
N HIS A 5 -3.38 21.73 -4.36
CA HIS A 5 -4.49 20.83 -4.60
C HIS A 5 -5.75 21.35 -3.93
N GLU A 6 -6.85 21.44 -4.68
CA GLU A 6 -8.14 22.02 -4.26
C GLU A 6 -8.69 21.37 -2.98
N LEU A 7 -8.35 20.10 -2.76
CA LEU A 7 -8.75 19.37 -1.56
C LEU A 7 -8.18 19.97 -0.25
N TYR A 8 -7.05 20.67 -0.27
CA TYR A 8 -6.49 21.34 0.92
C TYR A 8 -7.25 22.62 1.32
N GLU A 9 -8.18 23.09 0.48
CA GLU A 9 -8.99 24.30 0.71
C GLU A 9 -10.40 23.96 1.23
N LEU A 10 -10.70 22.69 1.53
CA LEU A 10 -12.00 22.27 2.06
C LEU A 10 -12.10 22.46 3.57
N ASP A 11 -13.05 23.28 4.04
CA ASP A 11 -13.20 23.63 5.46
C ASP A 11 -13.65 22.48 6.38
N ASN A 12 -14.26 21.44 5.82
CA ASN A 12 -14.90 20.35 6.58
C ASN A 12 -14.17 19.00 6.47
N VAL A 13 -12.93 19.00 5.96
CA VAL A 13 -12.17 17.77 5.70
C VAL A 13 -10.75 17.92 6.21
N THR A 14 -10.27 16.93 6.96
CA THR A 14 -8.86 16.85 7.35
C THR A 14 -8.12 15.96 6.38
N ILE A 15 -7.10 16.52 5.71
CA ILE A 15 -6.24 15.77 4.78
C ILE A 15 -4.85 15.64 5.38
N THR A 16 -4.42 14.40 5.56
CA THR A 16 -3.07 14.07 5.96
C THR A 16 -2.27 13.61 4.75
N ALA A 17 -0.93 13.70 4.84
CA ALA A 17 -0.08 13.01 3.88
C ALA A 17 -0.37 11.50 3.94
N HIS A 18 -0.15 10.80 2.83
CA HIS A 18 -0.30 9.34 2.75
C HIS A 18 0.86 8.65 3.50
N ILE A 19 0.87 8.77 4.83
CA ILE A 19 1.93 8.27 5.72
C ILE A 19 1.42 7.23 6.71
N THR A 20 0.09 7.11 6.89
CA THR A 20 -0.53 6.25 7.90
C THR A 20 -0.19 4.78 7.74
N GLY A 21 -0.04 4.28 6.51
CA GLY A 21 0.36 2.88 6.23
C GLY A 21 1.86 2.64 6.18
N ASN A 22 2.69 3.64 6.53
CA ASN A 22 4.16 3.56 6.51
C ASN A 22 4.73 3.79 7.91
N ASP A 23 4.01 3.35 8.95
CA ASP A 23 4.58 3.27 10.29
C ASP A 23 5.70 2.20 10.36
N TYR A 24 6.45 2.20 11.46
CA TYR A 24 7.63 1.34 11.60
C TYR A 24 7.29 -0.14 11.44
N GLU A 25 6.23 -0.62 12.10
CA GLU A 25 5.85 -2.03 12.11
C GLU A 25 5.22 -2.44 10.77
N ALA A 26 4.29 -1.63 10.25
CA ALA A 26 3.65 -1.86 8.97
C ALA A 26 4.66 -1.99 7.82
N LYS A 27 5.76 -1.23 7.88
CA LYS A 27 6.82 -1.31 6.88
C LYS A 27 7.53 -2.67 6.86
N TYR A 28 7.77 -3.29 8.02
CA TYR A 28 8.43 -4.60 8.07
C TYR A 28 7.50 -5.70 7.61
N ASP A 29 6.25 -5.69 8.06
CA ASP A 29 5.23 -6.65 7.63
C ASP A 29 5.04 -6.62 6.10
N LEU A 30 4.90 -5.41 5.53
CA LEU A 30 4.78 -5.23 4.08
C LEU A 30 6.04 -5.69 3.33
N LEU A 31 7.23 -5.44 3.90
CA LEU A 31 8.48 -5.86 3.29
C LEU A 31 8.63 -7.38 3.28
N ASP A 32 8.20 -8.06 4.34
CA ASP A 32 8.30 -9.50 4.44
C ASP A 32 7.31 -10.21 3.51
N ILE A 33 6.06 -9.71 3.42
CA ILE A 33 5.10 -10.14 2.40
C ILE A 33 5.68 -9.95 0.99
N PHE A 34 6.29 -8.79 0.73
CA PHE A 34 6.92 -8.52 -0.57
C PHE A 34 8.03 -9.52 -0.88
N LYS A 35 8.94 -9.80 0.07
CA LYS A 35 10.03 -10.77 -0.12
C LYS A 35 9.49 -12.17 -0.40
N ASN A 36 8.50 -12.63 0.36
CA ASN A 36 7.91 -13.95 0.21
C ASN A 36 7.28 -14.13 -1.18
N ASN A 37 6.49 -13.14 -1.59
CA ASN A 37 5.88 -13.12 -2.91
C ASN A 37 6.93 -13.04 -4.03
N LEU A 38 7.98 -12.24 -3.89
CA LEU A 38 9.06 -12.16 -4.87
C LEU A 38 9.76 -13.50 -5.03
N VAL A 39 10.13 -14.15 -3.93
CA VAL A 39 10.75 -15.49 -3.95
C VAL A 39 9.83 -16.49 -4.63
N ASN A 40 8.55 -16.50 -4.32
CA ASN A 40 7.63 -17.45 -4.94
C ASN A 40 7.42 -17.16 -6.43
N PHE A 41 7.28 -15.87 -6.79
CA PHE A 41 7.10 -15.46 -8.19
C PHE A 41 8.28 -15.91 -9.05
N LEU A 42 9.51 -15.68 -8.60
CA LEU A 42 10.72 -16.06 -9.32
C LEU A 42 10.88 -17.58 -9.50
N ASN A 43 10.34 -18.39 -8.58
CA ASN A 43 10.54 -19.85 -8.58
C ASN A 43 9.32 -20.64 -9.12
N LYS A 44 8.11 -20.09 -9.01
CA LYS A 44 6.84 -20.82 -9.24
C LYS A 44 5.82 -20.02 -10.06
N ASN A 45 6.16 -18.83 -10.57
CA ASN A 45 5.30 -17.98 -11.39
C ASN A 45 3.93 -17.65 -10.75
N GLY A 46 3.90 -17.34 -9.46
CA GLY A 46 2.67 -16.92 -8.78
C GLY A 46 2.93 -16.15 -7.49
N LEU A 47 1.90 -15.46 -6.99
CA LEU A 47 1.88 -14.89 -5.64
C LEU A 47 1.41 -15.96 -4.65
N ILE A 48 1.79 -15.82 -3.38
CA ILE A 48 1.36 -16.72 -2.29
C ILE A 48 0.60 -15.99 -1.19
N GLU A 49 0.77 -14.67 -1.13
CA GLU A 49 0.09 -13.80 -0.21
C GLU A 49 -0.51 -12.66 -1.01
N ASN A 50 -1.65 -12.14 -0.55
CA ASN A 50 -2.12 -10.85 -1.01
C ASN A 50 -2.47 -10.78 -2.52
N GLU A 51 -2.92 -11.91 -3.09
CA GLU A 51 -3.39 -11.99 -4.47
C GLU A 51 -4.74 -11.28 -4.62
N VAL A 52 -4.84 -10.35 -5.57
CA VAL A 52 -6.07 -9.63 -5.86
C VAL A 52 -6.75 -10.26 -7.07
N ASP A 53 -7.95 -10.81 -6.88
CA ASP A 53 -8.81 -11.18 -7.99
C ASP A 53 -9.56 -9.92 -8.47
N ALA A 54 -9.29 -9.49 -9.70
CA ALA A 54 -9.91 -8.29 -10.28
C ALA A 54 -11.46 -8.33 -10.33
N LYS A 55 -12.08 -9.51 -10.21
CA LYS A 55 -13.53 -9.69 -10.17
C LYS A 55 -14.10 -9.88 -8.78
N LYS A 56 -13.30 -10.31 -7.81
CA LYS A 56 -13.76 -10.66 -6.45
C LYS A 56 -13.16 -9.79 -5.35
N GLY A 57 -12.15 -8.99 -5.66
CA GLY A 57 -11.35 -8.28 -4.68
C GLY A 57 -10.29 -9.18 -4.06
N TYR A 58 -9.96 -8.88 -2.81
CA TYR A 58 -9.10 -9.73 -1.98
C TYR A 58 -9.84 -10.98 -1.49
#